data_AF-A0ABD1JPI2-F1
#
_entry.id   AF-A0ABD1JPI2-F1
#
_cell.length_a   1.000
_cell.length_b   1.000
_cell.length_c   1.000
_cell.angle_alpha   90.00
_cell.angle_beta   90.00
_cell.angle_gamma   90.00
#
_symmetry.space_group_name_H-M   'P 1'
#
loop_
_entity.id
_entity.type
_entity.pdbx_description
1 polymer ?
#
loop_
_entity_poly.entity_id
_entity_poly.type
_entity_poly.pdbx_seq_one_letter_code
_entity_poly.pdbx_strand_id
1 'polypeptide(L)'
;MAANENALRKMLAKGYKYRDLTVREITNVITQYKDLKPLMDSYVFNDGSSRELMSLTGTVPVSYRGNTYNIPICVWLLDTYPYNPPICFVKPTHTMMIKTGKHVDANGKVYLPYLHGWKHPQSDLFSLIQVMIMVFGEEPPVFSRPTTQAPYQPFQAASPTSTAYMPGPAASYGPPRSPNPSFQGYPYPATGSYPASPAPGHFTPPVSPSVTTGPSRDATIGEDTIRASLVSAVSDKLRWRMKEEMDRAQAELDALKKTEEDLKRGHQSLEDMITRIGQEMTDVDRNIELLKQKDEEMKAALEKMDNQSESSDIDDVIVPTAPLYRQILNLYAEENAIEDTIFYIGEALRRGVIDLEVFLKHVRVLSRKQFQLRALMQKARKTAGLSETY
;
A
#
# COMPACT_ATOMS: atom_id res chain seq x y z
N MET A 1 -21.92 -9.91 -14.16
CA MET A 1 -20.44 -9.90 -14.25
C MET A 1 -19.91 -8.75 -15.10
N ALA A 2 -20.23 -8.65 -16.41
CA ALA A 2 -19.66 -7.64 -17.32
C ALA A 2 -19.67 -6.17 -16.82
N ALA A 3 -20.72 -5.72 -16.11
CA ALA A 3 -20.77 -4.37 -15.54
C ALA A 3 -19.64 -4.09 -14.52
N ASN A 4 -19.24 -5.09 -13.73
CA ASN A 4 -18.18 -4.97 -12.72
C ASN A 4 -16.80 -4.98 -13.38
N GLU A 5 -16.61 -5.79 -14.43
CA GLU A 5 -15.37 -5.83 -15.21
C GLU A 5 -15.11 -4.48 -15.92
N ASN A 6 -16.15 -3.86 -16.48
CA ASN A 6 -16.05 -2.53 -17.09
C ASN A 6 -15.73 -1.43 -16.07
N ALA A 7 -16.17 -1.56 -14.81
CA ALA A 7 -15.77 -0.66 -13.73
C ALA A 7 -14.28 -0.84 -13.38
N LEU A 8 -13.81 -2.08 -13.22
CA LEU A 8 -12.39 -2.40 -12.98
C LEU A 8 -11.48 -1.88 -14.11
N ARG A 9 -11.88 -2.07 -15.37
CA ARG A 9 -11.16 -1.55 -16.56
C ARG A 9 -11.04 -0.02 -16.51
N LYS A 10 -12.05 0.70 -16.03
CA LYS A 10 -12.01 2.16 -15.85
C LYS A 10 -11.10 2.57 -14.69
N MET A 11 -11.16 1.87 -13.55
CA MET A 11 -10.28 2.13 -12.41
C MET A 11 -8.80 1.95 -12.80
N LEU A 12 -8.46 0.84 -13.43
CA LEU A 12 -7.10 0.50 -13.88
C LEU A 12 -6.66 1.22 -15.17
N ALA A 13 -7.48 2.14 -15.71
CA ALA A 13 -7.20 2.79 -16.99
C ALA A 13 -5.96 3.69 -16.96
N LYS A 14 -5.66 4.27 -15.79
CA LYS A 14 -4.46 5.08 -15.52
C LYS A 14 -3.49 4.26 -14.63
N GLY A 15 -2.18 4.38 -14.88
CA GLY A 15 -1.12 3.76 -14.08
C GLY A 15 -0.73 2.33 -14.50
N TYR A 16 -1.68 1.41 -14.68
CA TYR A 16 -1.36 -0.02 -14.86
C TYR A 16 -0.90 -0.36 -16.28
N LYS A 17 0.21 -1.10 -16.39
CA LYS A 17 0.79 -1.56 -17.66
C LYS A 17 0.01 -2.72 -18.29
N TYR A 18 -0.39 -3.72 -17.50
CA TYR A 18 -0.96 -4.99 -18.01
C TYR A 18 -2.45 -5.17 -17.65
N ARG A 19 -3.23 -4.11 -17.86
CA ARG A 19 -4.62 -3.94 -17.38
C ARG A 19 -5.52 -5.16 -17.57
N ASP A 20 -5.55 -5.76 -18.77
CA ASP A 20 -6.44 -6.90 -19.08
C ASP A 20 -6.12 -8.16 -18.26
N LEU A 21 -4.84 -8.39 -17.92
CA LEU A 21 -4.43 -9.49 -17.05
C LEU A 21 -4.85 -9.21 -15.60
N THR A 22 -4.56 -8.01 -15.10
CA THR A 22 -4.96 -7.56 -13.75
C THR A 22 -6.47 -7.65 -13.55
N VAL A 23 -7.27 -7.17 -14.51
CA VAL A 23 -8.75 -7.25 -14.47
C VAL A 23 -9.23 -8.70 -14.42
N ARG A 24 -8.65 -9.59 -15.22
CA ARG A 24 -9.02 -11.01 -15.27
C ARG A 24 -8.75 -11.70 -13.93
N GLU A 25 -7.57 -11.50 -13.35
CA GLU A 25 -7.20 -12.11 -12.08
C GLU A 25 -8.01 -11.57 -10.90
N ILE A 26 -8.23 -10.25 -10.83
CA ILE A 26 -9.16 -9.66 -9.86
C ILE A 26 -10.55 -10.29 -10.00
N THR A 27 -11.06 -10.38 -11.23
CA THR A 27 -12.41 -10.92 -11.48
C THR A 27 -12.53 -12.39 -11.06
N ASN A 28 -11.50 -13.20 -11.28
CA ASN A 28 -11.45 -14.59 -10.80
C ASN A 28 -11.52 -14.65 -9.27
N VAL A 29 -10.68 -13.85 -8.58
CA VAL A 29 -10.61 -13.81 -7.11
C VAL A 29 -11.93 -13.36 -6.48
N ILE A 30 -12.49 -12.22 -6.89
CA ILE A 30 -13.76 -11.70 -6.31
C ILE A 30 -14.97 -12.56 -6.71
N THR A 31 -14.82 -13.45 -7.70
CA THR A 31 -15.85 -14.42 -8.05
C THR A 31 -15.90 -15.56 -7.04
N GLN A 32 -14.78 -15.99 -6.47
CA GLN A 32 -14.75 -16.99 -5.39
C GLN A 32 -14.88 -16.36 -4.00
N TYR A 33 -14.11 -15.31 -3.72
CA TYR A 33 -14.05 -14.62 -2.42
C TYR A 33 -14.90 -13.35 -2.42
N LYS A 34 -16.19 -13.49 -2.10
CA LYS A 34 -17.18 -12.39 -2.20
C LYS A 34 -16.92 -11.20 -1.27
N ASP A 35 -16.24 -11.43 -0.15
CA ASP A 35 -15.93 -10.39 0.84
C ASP A 35 -14.72 -9.54 0.44
N LEU A 36 -13.87 -10.01 -0.48
CA LEU A 36 -12.76 -9.23 -1.03
C LEU A 36 -13.29 -8.22 -2.06
N LYS A 37 -13.09 -6.93 -1.78
CA LYS A 37 -13.56 -5.84 -2.63
C LYS A 37 -12.39 -5.09 -3.27
N PRO A 38 -12.46 -4.79 -4.58
CA PRO A 38 -11.47 -3.96 -5.26
C PRO A 38 -11.68 -2.49 -4.92
N LEU A 39 -10.62 -1.81 -4.54
CA LEU A 39 -10.60 -0.40 -4.14
C LEU A 39 -9.35 0.27 -4.73
N MET A 40 -9.49 1.47 -5.32
CA MET A 40 -8.34 2.34 -5.57
C MET A 40 -8.08 3.19 -4.33
N ASP A 41 -6.84 3.19 -3.86
CA ASP A 41 -6.42 3.92 -2.66
C ASP A 41 -4.91 4.30 -2.77
N SER A 42 -4.45 5.22 -1.94
CA SER A 42 -3.07 5.73 -1.98
C SER A 42 -2.14 4.83 -1.16
N TYR A 43 -1.19 4.17 -1.84
CA TYR A 43 -0.15 3.38 -1.20
C TYR A 43 1.13 4.22 -1.00
N VAL A 44 1.63 4.26 0.24
CA VAL A 44 2.90 4.91 0.60
C VAL A 44 4.02 3.88 0.60
N PHE A 45 5.07 4.14 -0.17
CA PHE A 45 6.28 3.32 -0.25
C PHE A 45 7.31 3.71 0.82
N ASN A 46 8.29 2.83 1.05
CA ASN A 46 9.34 3.03 2.06
C ASN A 46 10.25 4.25 1.79
N ASP A 47 10.28 4.76 0.55
CA ASP A 47 10.98 5.99 0.16
C ASP A 47 10.17 7.27 0.44
N GLY A 48 8.98 7.14 1.02
CA GLY A 48 8.03 8.23 1.26
C GLY A 48 7.21 8.62 0.03
N SER A 49 7.47 8.05 -1.15
CA SER A 49 6.63 8.29 -2.33
C SER A 49 5.25 7.65 -2.15
N SER A 50 4.23 8.24 -2.78
CA SER A 50 2.86 7.73 -2.76
C SER A 50 2.34 7.51 -4.17
N ARG A 51 1.58 6.43 -4.39
CA ARG A 51 0.90 6.16 -5.68
C ARG A 51 -0.50 5.62 -5.44
N GLU A 52 -1.45 6.02 -6.29
CA GLU A 52 -2.76 5.37 -6.36
C GLU A 52 -2.58 3.94 -6.92
N LEU A 53 -2.98 2.94 -6.13
CA LEU A 53 -2.92 1.53 -6.50
C LEU A 53 -4.25 0.83 -6.17
N MET A 54 -4.50 -0.25 -6.90
CA MET A 54 -5.60 -1.17 -6.63
C MET A 54 -5.24 -2.07 -5.45
N SER A 55 -6.09 -2.07 -4.43
CA SER A 55 -6.10 -3.06 -3.36
C SER A 55 -7.30 -3.98 -3.48
N LEU A 56 -7.13 -5.23 -3.05
CA LEU A 56 -8.23 -6.12 -2.69
C LEU A 56 -8.29 -6.20 -1.17
N THR A 57 -9.32 -5.60 -0.59
CA THR A 57 -9.48 -5.48 0.86
C THR A 57 -10.78 -6.15 1.28
N GLY A 58 -10.72 -6.95 2.34
CA GLY A 58 -11.87 -7.72 2.84
C GLY A 58 -11.41 -8.88 3.72
N THR A 59 -12.21 -9.95 3.78
CA THR A 59 -11.91 -11.15 4.57
C THR A 59 -11.76 -12.40 3.71
N VAL A 60 -10.91 -13.32 4.16
CA VAL A 60 -10.82 -14.69 3.62
C VAL A 60 -11.18 -15.73 4.71
N PRO A 61 -11.93 -16.79 4.37
CA PRO A 61 -12.29 -17.83 5.33
C PRO A 61 -11.10 -18.77 5.57
N VAL A 62 -10.66 -18.86 6.82
CA VAL A 62 -9.52 -19.68 7.25
C VAL A 62 -9.96 -20.67 8.31
N SER A 63 -9.77 -21.96 8.06
CA SER A 63 -10.08 -23.00 9.04
C SER A 63 -8.91 -23.20 10.02
N TYR A 64 -9.16 -22.97 11.31
CA TYR A 64 -8.19 -23.20 12.39
C TYR A 64 -8.86 -23.98 13.52
N ARG A 65 -8.26 -25.12 13.91
CA ARG A 65 -8.75 -26.01 14.99
C ARG A 65 -10.25 -26.37 14.89
N GLY A 66 -10.74 -26.61 13.67
CA GLY A 66 -12.14 -27.01 13.41
C GLY A 66 -13.14 -25.85 13.29
N ASN A 67 -12.74 -24.61 13.56
CA ASN A 67 -13.58 -23.42 13.35
C ASN A 67 -13.10 -22.63 12.13
N THR A 68 -14.02 -21.97 11.42
CA THR A 68 -13.67 -21.07 10.31
C THR A 68 -13.71 -19.61 10.78
N TYR A 69 -12.59 -18.91 10.60
CA TYR A 69 -12.41 -17.51 10.95
C TYR A 69 -12.27 -16.65 9.70
N ASN A 70 -12.91 -15.49 9.69
CA ASN A 70 -12.82 -14.54 8.58
C ASN A 70 -11.63 -13.61 8.83
N ILE A 71 -10.47 -13.96 8.27
CA ILE A 71 -9.21 -13.23 8.48
C ILE A 71 -9.18 -12.00 7.56
N PRO A 72 -9.06 -10.77 8.11
CA PRO A 72 -9.05 -9.55 7.31
C PRO A 72 -7.69 -9.35 6.63
N ILE A 73 -7.71 -9.24 5.30
CA ILE A 73 -6.52 -9.04 4.46
C ILE A 73 -6.67 -7.84 3.53
N CYS A 74 -5.53 -7.32 3.09
CA CYS A 74 -5.41 -6.25 2.12
C CYS A 74 -4.24 -6.59 1.17
N VAL A 75 -4.56 -6.80 -0.11
CA VAL A 75 -3.61 -7.25 -1.13
C VAL A 75 -3.46 -6.14 -2.18
N TRP A 76 -2.33 -5.45 -2.17
CA TRP A 76 -2.02 -4.37 -3.11
C TRP A 76 -1.38 -4.91 -4.37
N LEU A 77 -1.90 -4.52 -5.53
CA LEU A 77 -1.35 -4.89 -6.83
C LEU A 77 -0.49 -3.73 -7.34
N LEU A 78 0.76 -3.97 -7.72
CA LEU A 78 1.62 -2.93 -8.31
C LEU A 78 1.16 -2.59 -9.75
N ASP A 79 1.51 -1.40 -10.23
CA ASP A 79 1.29 -0.93 -11.62
C ASP A 79 1.81 -1.90 -12.72
N THR A 80 2.72 -2.78 -12.33
CA THR A 80 3.44 -3.78 -13.12
C THR A 80 2.94 -5.22 -12.91
N TYR A 81 1.90 -5.41 -12.09
CA TYR A 81 1.19 -6.69 -11.95
C TYR A 81 0.70 -7.20 -13.32
N PRO A 82 0.80 -8.50 -13.67
CA PRO A 82 1.17 -9.64 -12.80
C PRO A 82 2.67 -9.98 -12.74
N TYR A 83 3.55 -9.20 -13.38
CA TYR A 83 4.98 -9.56 -13.45
C TYR A 83 5.76 -9.32 -12.15
N ASN A 84 5.26 -8.43 -11.30
CA ASN A 84 5.74 -8.25 -9.92
C ASN A 84 4.71 -8.80 -8.92
N PRO A 85 5.15 -9.38 -7.79
CA PRO A 85 4.26 -9.87 -6.74
C PRO A 85 3.42 -8.75 -6.10
N PRO A 86 2.23 -9.07 -5.58
CA PRO A 86 1.43 -8.13 -4.81
C PRO A 86 1.98 -7.95 -3.38
N ILE A 87 1.75 -6.78 -2.79
CA ILE A 87 2.13 -6.49 -1.40
C ILE A 87 0.95 -6.82 -0.48
N CYS A 88 1.13 -7.81 0.39
CA CYS A 88 0.05 -8.38 1.20
C CYS A 88 0.16 -7.95 2.66
N PHE A 89 -0.97 -7.60 3.27
CA PHE A 89 -1.09 -7.28 4.69
C PHE A 89 -2.29 -7.99 5.33
N VAL A 90 -2.18 -8.32 6.61
CA VAL A 90 -3.35 -8.52 7.48
C VAL A 90 -3.79 -7.17 8.06
N LYS A 91 -5.10 -6.95 8.16
CA LYS A 91 -5.70 -5.69 8.63
C LYS A 91 -6.57 -5.95 9.87
N PRO A 92 -5.99 -6.06 11.08
CA PRO A 92 -6.75 -6.34 12.29
C PRO A 92 -7.86 -5.31 12.50
N THR A 93 -9.04 -5.76 12.96
CA THR A 93 -10.08 -4.86 13.46
C THR A 93 -9.67 -4.28 14.83
N HIS A 94 -10.43 -3.32 15.34
CA HIS A 94 -10.23 -2.76 16.68
C HIS A 94 -10.30 -3.81 17.81
N THR A 95 -10.99 -4.93 17.60
CA THR A 95 -11.05 -6.09 18.52
C THR A 95 -9.95 -7.12 18.31
N MET A 96 -9.02 -6.91 17.37
CA MET A 96 -7.94 -7.84 17.05
C MET A 96 -6.55 -7.26 17.37
N MET A 97 -5.55 -8.14 17.38
CA MET A 97 -4.12 -7.82 17.38
C MET A 97 -3.40 -8.71 16.37
N ILE A 98 -2.35 -8.19 15.74
CA ILE A 98 -1.45 -8.97 14.89
C ILE A 98 -0.66 -9.94 15.78
N LYS A 99 -0.57 -11.19 15.36
CA LYS A 99 0.39 -12.15 15.85
C LYS A 99 1.62 -12.09 14.94
N THR A 100 2.74 -11.58 15.46
CA THR A 100 4.02 -11.69 14.76
C THR A 100 4.46 -13.14 14.68
N GLY A 101 5.12 -13.52 13.58
CA GLY A 101 5.53 -14.89 13.35
C GLY A 101 6.37 -15.02 12.09
N LYS A 102 6.61 -16.26 11.65
CA LYS A 102 7.46 -16.57 10.48
C LYS A 102 6.98 -15.89 9.19
N HIS A 103 5.67 -15.68 9.08
CA HIS A 103 5.00 -15.22 7.87
C HIS A 103 4.39 -13.81 7.98
N VAL A 104 4.44 -13.17 9.15
CA VAL A 104 3.81 -11.85 9.38
C VAL A 104 4.64 -11.00 10.34
N ASP A 105 4.96 -9.76 9.94
CA ASP A 105 5.68 -8.78 10.77
C ASP A 105 4.77 -7.96 11.70
N ALA A 106 5.36 -7.09 12.52
CA ALA A 106 4.62 -6.24 13.46
C ALA A 106 3.68 -5.22 12.79
N ASN A 107 3.91 -4.89 11.51
CA ASN A 107 3.04 -4.01 10.71
C ASN A 107 1.91 -4.81 10.02
N GLY A 108 1.87 -6.13 10.21
CA GLY A 108 0.92 -7.03 9.56
C GLY A 108 1.29 -7.38 8.12
N LYS A 109 2.49 -7.02 7.64
CA LYS A 109 2.93 -7.36 6.28
C LYS A 109 3.23 -8.85 6.19
N VAL A 110 2.78 -9.48 5.11
CA VAL A 110 2.80 -10.93 4.90
C VAL A 110 3.99 -11.34 4.04
N TYR A 111 4.72 -12.36 4.48
CA TYR A 111 5.93 -12.90 3.86
C TYR A 111 5.76 -14.40 3.59
N LEU A 112 5.68 -14.77 2.30
CA LEU A 112 5.45 -16.15 1.87
C LEU A 112 6.52 -16.58 0.85
N PRO A 113 6.97 -17.84 0.86
CA PRO A 113 7.84 -18.37 -0.21
C PRO A 113 7.23 -18.21 -1.61
N TYR A 114 5.90 -18.30 -1.72
CA TYR A 114 5.15 -18.06 -2.95
C TYR A 114 5.24 -16.61 -3.47
N LEU A 115 5.35 -15.62 -2.58
CA LEU A 115 5.59 -14.21 -2.97
C LEU A 115 7.06 -13.99 -3.38
N HIS A 116 8.00 -14.68 -2.73
CA HIS A 116 9.43 -14.58 -3.05
C HIS A 116 9.77 -15.25 -4.38
N GLY A 117 9.19 -16.42 -4.66
CA GLY A 117 9.32 -17.14 -5.93
C GLY A 117 8.32 -16.72 -7.01
N TRP A 118 7.67 -15.55 -6.87
CA TRP A 118 6.60 -15.11 -7.75
C TRP A 118 7.08 -14.95 -9.21
N LYS A 119 6.42 -15.63 -10.14
CA LYS A 119 6.74 -15.55 -11.57
C LYS A 119 5.50 -15.75 -12.42
N HIS A 120 5.10 -14.74 -13.19
CA HIS A 120 4.03 -14.91 -14.18
C HIS A 120 4.51 -15.76 -15.36
N PRO A 121 3.73 -16.72 -15.89
CA PRO A 121 2.35 -17.07 -15.53
C PRO A 121 2.22 -18.23 -14.52
N GLN A 122 3.32 -18.71 -13.91
CA GLN A 122 3.27 -19.78 -12.90
C GLN A 122 2.61 -19.34 -11.58
N SER A 123 2.69 -18.05 -11.26
CA SER A 123 2.10 -17.44 -10.06
C SER A 123 0.93 -16.54 -10.43
N ASP A 124 -0.20 -16.78 -9.76
CA ASP A 124 -1.44 -15.99 -9.85
C ASP A 124 -1.99 -15.62 -8.46
N LEU A 125 -2.92 -14.65 -8.46
CA LEU A 125 -3.55 -14.09 -7.26
C LEU A 125 -4.47 -15.05 -6.49
N PHE A 126 -5.12 -15.98 -7.19
CA PHE A 126 -6.03 -16.94 -6.58
C PHE A 126 -5.25 -18.00 -5.81
N SER A 127 -4.23 -18.55 -6.44
CA SER A 127 -3.27 -19.48 -5.84
C SER A 127 -2.54 -18.85 -4.64
N LEU A 128 -2.19 -17.56 -4.68
CA LEU A 128 -1.67 -16.83 -3.51
C LEU A 128 -2.65 -16.85 -2.33
N ILE A 129 -3.93 -16.58 -2.57
CA ILE A 129 -4.95 -16.59 -1.50
C ILE A 129 -5.14 -17.99 -0.93
N GLN A 130 -5.07 -19.04 -1.75
CA GLN A 130 -5.07 -20.43 -1.25
C GLN A 130 -3.88 -20.71 -0.33
N VAL A 131 -2.67 -20.27 -0.71
CA VAL A 131 -1.48 -20.39 0.14
C VAL A 131 -1.63 -19.58 1.44
N MET A 132 -2.20 -18.37 1.39
CA MET A 132 -2.51 -17.59 2.59
C MET A 132 -3.50 -18.31 3.51
N ILE A 133 -4.57 -18.90 2.97
CA ILE A 133 -5.56 -19.66 3.76
C ILE A 133 -4.93 -20.89 4.41
N MET A 134 -4.08 -21.62 3.69
CA MET A 134 -3.36 -22.77 4.24
C MET A 134 -2.41 -22.36 5.37
N VAL A 135 -1.53 -21.38 5.13
CA VAL A 135 -0.55 -20.92 6.12
C VAL A 135 -1.23 -20.31 7.35
N PHE A 136 -2.29 -19.52 7.18
CA PHE A 136 -3.05 -18.95 8.30
C PHE A 136 -3.91 -20.00 9.04
N GLY A 137 -4.20 -21.14 8.42
CA GLY A 137 -4.86 -22.30 9.04
C GLY A 137 -3.91 -23.12 9.92
N GLU A 138 -2.60 -23.03 9.69
CA GLU A 138 -1.56 -23.56 10.58
C GLU A 138 -1.17 -22.55 11.66
N GLU A 139 -0.86 -21.31 11.26
CA GLU A 139 -0.49 -20.20 12.14
C GLU A 139 -1.38 -18.97 11.91
N PRO A 140 -2.44 -18.77 12.72
CA PRO A 140 -3.30 -17.60 12.61
C PRO A 140 -2.51 -16.29 12.81
N PRO A 141 -2.61 -15.33 11.87
CA PRO A 141 -1.83 -14.09 11.89
C PRO A 141 -2.45 -12.98 12.76
N VAL A 142 -3.65 -13.21 13.28
CA VAL A 142 -4.37 -12.31 14.18
C VAL A 142 -5.08 -13.09 15.27
N PHE A 143 -5.19 -12.49 16.45
CA PHE A 143 -6.02 -12.99 17.55
C PHE A 143 -6.99 -11.91 18.03
N SER A 144 -8.12 -12.33 18.61
CA SER A 144 -9.00 -11.44 19.35
C SER A 144 -8.30 -10.89 20.61
N ARG A 145 -8.45 -9.60 20.86
CA ARG A 145 -8.07 -8.98 22.15
C ARG A 145 -8.85 -9.67 23.28
N PRO A 146 -8.20 -10.06 24.39
CA PRO A 146 -8.91 -10.53 25.56
C PRO A 146 -9.83 -9.43 26.08
N THR A 147 -11.13 -9.69 26.17
CA THR A 147 -12.08 -8.83 26.88
C THR A 147 -11.97 -9.07 28.38
N THR A 148 -10.86 -8.62 28.98
CA THR A 148 -10.66 -8.60 30.44
C THR A 148 -11.51 -7.50 31.09
N GLN A 149 -12.81 -7.73 31.15
CA GLN A 149 -13.63 -7.36 32.30
C GLN A 149 -14.16 -8.66 32.91
N ALA A 150 -13.34 -9.29 33.75
CA ALA A 150 -13.92 -10.11 34.82
C ALA A 150 -14.65 -9.13 35.75
N PRO A 151 -15.98 -9.24 35.94
CA PRO A 151 -16.64 -8.44 36.94
C PRO A 151 -16.08 -8.87 38.31
N TYR A 152 -15.43 -7.94 39.01
CA TYR A 152 -15.15 -8.12 40.43
C TYR A 152 -16.49 -8.31 41.14
N GLN A 153 -16.81 -9.56 41.46
CA GLN A 153 -17.86 -9.89 42.42
C GLN A 153 -17.41 -9.30 43.77
N PRO A 154 -18.10 -8.30 44.34
CA PRO A 154 -17.75 -7.83 45.66
C PRO A 154 -18.01 -8.96 46.66
N PHE A 155 -16.99 -9.33 47.42
CA PHE A 155 -17.12 -10.29 48.51
C PHE A 155 -18.16 -9.75 49.51
N GLN A 156 -19.36 -10.33 49.52
CA GLN A 156 -20.35 -10.02 50.53
C GLN A 156 -19.96 -10.72 51.83
N ALA A 157 -19.73 -9.94 52.89
CA ALA A 157 -19.54 -10.48 54.22
C ALA A 157 -20.81 -11.20 54.68
N ALA A 158 -20.64 -12.42 55.21
CA ALA A 158 -21.77 -13.22 55.68
C ALA A 158 -22.41 -12.58 56.92
N SER A 159 -23.68 -12.20 56.80
CA SER A 159 -24.59 -11.94 57.92
C SER A 159 -25.80 -12.88 57.81
N PRO A 160 -26.25 -13.52 58.90
CA PRO A 160 -27.37 -14.46 58.85
C PRO A 160 -28.71 -13.74 59.08
N THR A 161 -29.78 -14.24 58.45
CA THR A 161 -31.12 -14.55 59.02
C THR A 161 -32.32 -14.28 58.10
N SER A 162 -33.22 -15.28 58.13
CA SER A 162 -34.69 -15.23 57.99
C SER A 162 -35.40 -14.80 56.68
N THR A 163 -36.21 -15.74 56.17
CA THR A 163 -37.58 -15.59 55.58
C THR A 163 -37.75 -14.82 54.26
N ALA A 164 -38.64 -15.19 53.33
CA ALA A 164 -39.58 -16.32 53.22
C ALA A 164 -40.17 -16.43 51.77
N TYR A 165 -40.72 -17.60 51.40
CA TYR A 165 -41.84 -17.84 50.45
C TYR A 165 -41.82 -17.18 49.03
N MET A 166 -41.64 -17.94 47.93
CA MET A 166 -42.66 -18.73 47.15
C MET A 166 -42.94 -18.08 45.74
N PRO A 167 -43.60 -18.73 44.74
CA PRO A 167 -43.00 -18.80 43.38
C PRO A 167 -43.89 -18.50 42.15
N GLY A 168 -43.23 -18.31 40.98
CA GLY A 168 -43.78 -18.49 39.62
C GLY A 168 -44.65 -17.35 39.03
N PRO A 169 -45.21 -17.50 37.81
CA PRO A 169 -44.67 -18.21 36.64
C PRO A 169 -44.85 -17.46 35.27
N ALA A 170 -44.22 -18.00 34.22
CA ALA A 170 -44.56 -18.01 32.78
C ALA A 170 -45.34 -16.87 32.05
N ALA A 171 -44.66 -16.29 31.04
CA ALA A 171 -45.04 -16.21 29.61
C ALA A 171 -46.15 -15.27 29.04
N SER A 172 -45.80 -14.69 27.87
CA SER A 172 -46.65 -14.25 26.74
C SER A 172 -47.56 -13.01 26.89
N TYR A 173 -47.33 -12.00 26.04
CA TYR A 173 -48.38 -11.31 25.25
C TYR A 173 -47.76 -10.54 24.06
N GLY A 174 -48.59 -10.22 23.05
CA GLY A 174 -48.19 -9.73 21.72
C GLY A 174 -48.30 -8.21 21.44
N PRO A 175 -48.67 -7.79 20.20
CA PRO A 175 -48.10 -6.61 19.52
C PRO A 175 -48.95 -5.33 19.55
N PRO A 176 -48.41 -4.20 19.04
CA PRO A 176 -48.95 -3.58 17.80
C PRO A 176 -47.86 -2.96 16.87
N ARG A 177 -47.93 -3.08 15.53
CA ARG A 177 -48.69 -2.31 14.51
C ARG A 177 -47.94 -1.07 13.95
N SER A 178 -47.93 -0.97 12.62
CA SER A 178 -47.29 0.05 11.74
C SER A 178 -47.96 1.43 11.74
N PRO A 179 -47.35 2.44 11.06
CA PRO A 179 -47.91 2.82 9.75
C PRO A 179 -46.90 3.16 8.63
N ASN A 180 -47.37 2.99 7.40
CA ASN A 180 -46.75 3.41 6.12
C ASN A 180 -46.98 4.92 5.87
N PRO A 181 -46.28 5.56 4.90
CA PRO A 181 -47.03 6.18 3.81
C PRO A 181 -46.44 6.02 2.40
N SER A 182 -47.34 5.87 1.44
CA SER A 182 -47.13 5.77 -0.02
C SER A 182 -47.40 7.09 -0.75
N PHE A 183 -46.79 7.33 -1.93
CA PHE A 183 -47.31 8.33 -2.89
C PHE A 183 -47.00 8.01 -4.38
N GLN A 184 -47.80 8.59 -5.28
CA GLN A 184 -47.78 8.49 -6.76
C GLN A 184 -47.69 9.92 -7.36
N GLY A 185 -47.40 10.21 -8.63
CA GLY A 185 -47.23 9.43 -9.86
C GLY A 185 -47.31 10.40 -11.06
N TYR A 186 -47.59 9.90 -12.28
CA TYR A 186 -47.88 10.67 -13.51
C TYR A 186 -46.72 11.51 -14.12
N PRO A 187 -46.79 11.94 -15.40
CA PRO A 187 -47.27 11.20 -16.58
C PRO A 187 -46.34 11.31 -17.82
N TYR A 188 -46.62 10.52 -18.86
CA TYR A 188 -46.12 10.71 -20.24
C TYR A 188 -46.86 11.84 -20.98
N PRO A 189 -46.25 12.37 -22.06
CA PRO A 189 -46.96 12.47 -23.33
C PRO A 189 -46.17 11.88 -24.51
N ALA A 190 -46.79 11.80 -25.68
CA ALA A 190 -46.29 11.10 -26.87
C ALA A 190 -46.19 12.00 -28.12
N THR A 191 -45.46 11.49 -29.13
CA THR A 191 -45.49 11.84 -30.57
C THR A 191 -45.19 13.28 -31.02
N GLY A 192 -44.26 13.41 -31.98
CA GLY A 192 -44.38 14.41 -33.06
C GLY A 192 -43.12 15.11 -33.55
N SER A 193 -42.86 14.94 -34.85
CA SER A 193 -42.17 15.89 -35.76
C SER A 193 -40.64 15.79 -35.97
N TYR A 194 -40.29 15.69 -37.26
CA TYR A 194 -38.94 15.80 -37.82
C TYR A 194 -38.54 17.28 -38.00
N PRO A 195 -37.25 17.63 -37.88
CA PRO A 195 -36.66 18.80 -38.52
C PRO A 195 -36.04 18.41 -39.87
N ALA A 196 -36.40 19.14 -40.93
CA ALA A 196 -35.67 19.08 -42.20
C ALA A 196 -34.29 19.77 -42.07
N SER A 197 -33.33 19.36 -42.89
CA SER A 197 -32.03 20.04 -43.05
C SER A 197 -31.73 20.22 -44.55
N PRO A 198 -30.94 21.26 -44.92
CA PRO A 198 -31.08 21.91 -46.23
C PRO A 198 -30.34 21.20 -47.37
N ALA A 199 -30.76 21.54 -48.60
CA ALA A 199 -30.26 20.96 -49.84
C ALA A 199 -28.77 21.27 -50.13
N PRO A 200 -28.06 20.37 -50.83
CA PRO A 200 -26.77 20.70 -51.46
C PRO A 200 -26.98 21.72 -52.58
N GLY A 201 -26.15 22.76 -52.61
CA GLY A 201 -26.25 23.83 -53.59
C GLY A 201 -25.92 23.38 -55.02
N HIS A 202 -26.66 23.91 -55.99
CA HIS A 202 -26.33 23.78 -57.41
C HIS A 202 -25.03 24.52 -57.72
N PHE A 203 -24.00 23.80 -58.16
CA PHE A 203 -22.83 24.41 -58.81
C PHE A 203 -23.03 24.45 -60.33
N THR A 204 -22.89 25.65 -60.89
CA THR A 204 -22.91 25.92 -62.33
C THR A 204 -21.55 25.57 -62.96
N PRO A 205 -21.53 24.98 -64.17
CA PRO A 205 -20.31 24.94 -64.98
C PRO A 205 -20.04 26.33 -65.59
N PRO A 206 -18.77 26.76 -65.70
CA PRO A 206 -18.44 28.05 -66.32
C PRO A 206 -18.59 28.00 -67.85
N VAL A 207 -19.07 29.11 -68.41
CA VAL A 207 -19.30 29.30 -69.85
C VAL A 207 -17.97 29.53 -70.56
N SER A 208 -17.72 28.81 -71.66
CA SER A 208 -16.63 29.12 -72.60
C SER A 208 -17.07 30.23 -73.56
N PRO A 209 -16.26 31.28 -73.81
CA PRO A 209 -16.62 32.32 -74.76
C PRO A 209 -16.48 31.84 -76.20
N SER A 210 -17.52 32.06 -77.00
CA SER A 210 -17.53 31.86 -78.44
C SER A 210 -16.74 32.95 -79.18
N VAL A 211 -15.86 32.55 -80.10
CA VAL A 211 -15.47 33.42 -81.23
C VAL A 211 -15.54 32.59 -82.52
N THR A 212 -16.56 32.88 -83.33
CA THR A 212 -16.68 32.40 -84.71
C THR A 212 -16.41 33.54 -85.68
N THR A 213 -15.35 33.44 -86.49
CA THR A 213 -15.27 34.11 -87.80
C THR A 213 -14.23 33.44 -88.70
N GLY A 214 -14.61 33.15 -89.95
CA GLY A 214 -13.67 33.00 -91.07
C GLY A 214 -13.38 31.58 -91.57
N PRO A 215 -14.10 31.10 -92.59
CA PRO A 215 -13.65 30.01 -93.45
C PRO A 215 -13.01 30.57 -94.73
N SER A 216 -11.69 30.48 -94.87
CA SER A 216 -11.05 30.38 -96.20
C SER A 216 -9.57 29.98 -96.16
N ARG A 217 -9.31 28.84 -96.82
CA ARG A 217 -8.28 28.66 -97.84
C ARG A 217 -6.80 28.75 -97.42
N ASP A 218 -6.18 27.57 -97.46
CA ASP A 218 -5.13 27.29 -98.45
C ASP A 218 -3.76 27.94 -98.20
N ALA A 219 -3.02 27.34 -97.28
CA ALA A 219 -1.56 27.37 -97.30
C ALA A 219 -1.05 26.02 -96.77
N THR A 220 -0.29 25.30 -97.60
CA THR A 220 0.45 24.09 -97.23
C THR A 220 1.19 24.30 -95.91
N ILE A 221 1.02 23.39 -94.94
CA ILE A 221 1.82 23.44 -93.71
C ILE A 221 3.29 23.25 -94.12
N GLY A 222 4.05 24.34 -94.14
CA GLY A 222 5.44 24.33 -94.55
C GLY A 222 6.23 23.36 -93.68
N GLU A 223 7.15 22.62 -94.29
CA GLU A 223 7.98 21.62 -93.62
C GLU A 223 8.72 22.24 -92.40
N ASP A 224 9.10 23.51 -92.49
CA ASP A 224 9.69 24.29 -91.40
C ASP A 224 8.76 24.51 -90.19
N THR A 225 7.44 24.66 -90.39
CA THR A 225 6.47 24.78 -89.28
C THR A 225 6.30 23.44 -88.56
N ILE A 226 6.25 22.34 -89.32
CA ILE A 226 6.21 20.98 -88.76
C ILE A 226 7.52 20.68 -88.02
N ARG A 227 8.66 21.04 -88.61
CA ARG A 227 10.00 20.90 -88.02
C ARG A 227 10.15 21.72 -86.75
N ALA A 228 9.70 22.98 -86.72
CA ALA A 228 9.72 23.82 -85.52
C ALA A 228 8.82 23.23 -84.42
N SER A 229 7.64 22.72 -84.76
CA SER A 229 6.75 22.04 -83.81
C SER A 229 7.37 20.76 -83.24
N LEU A 230 7.97 19.92 -84.08
CA LEU A 230 8.68 18.71 -83.66
C LEU A 230 9.90 19.02 -82.78
N VAL A 231 10.71 20.03 -83.15
CA VAL A 231 11.86 20.47 -82.35
C VAL A 231 11.42 21.02 -80.99
N SER A 232 10.34 21.81 -80.93
CA SER A 232 9.76 22.23 -79.64
C SER A 232 9.28 21.03 -78.84
N ALA A 233 8.45 20.15 -79.41
CA ALA A 233 7.91 18.99 -78.72
C ALA A 233 9.00 18.04 -78.18
N VAL A 234 10.09 17.82 -78.92
CA VAL A 234 11.25 17.04 -78.47
C VAL A 234 12.03 17.79 -77.39
N SER A 235 12.25 19.10 -77.55
CA SER A 235 12.95 19.93 -76.55
C SER A 235 12.18 20.01 -75.23
N ASP A 236 10.86 20.13 -75.30
CA ASP A 236 9.96 20.13 -74.15
C ASP A 236 9.92 18.73 -73.52
N LYS A 237 9.85 17.65 -74.31
CA LYS A 237 9.90 16.29 -73.78
C LYS A 237 11.23 15.98 -73.08
N LEU A 238 12.34 16.47 -73.62
CA LEU A 238 13.67 16.37 -73.01
C LEU A 238 13.74 17.20 -71.73
N ARG A 239 13.23 18.44 -71.73
CA ARG A 239 13.13 19.30 -70.54
C ARG A 239 12.29 18.65 -69.44
N TRP A 240 11.15 18.04 -69.79
CA TRP A 240 10.31 17.31 -68.84
C TRP A 240 11.04 16.10 -68.25
N ARG A 241 11.73 15.29 -69.06
CA ARG A 241 12.52 14.15 -68.57
C ARG A 241 13.72 14.56 -67.72
N MET A 242 14.43 15.62 -68.12
CA MET A 242 15.54 16.17 -67.33
C MET A 242 15.05 16.72 -66.00
N LYS A 243 13.87 17.37 -65.98
CA LYS A 243 13.25 17.84 -64.74
C LYS A 243 12.80 16.68 -63.85
N GLU A 244 12.18 15.65 -64.41
CA GLU A 244 11.73 14.45 -63.69
C GLU A 244 12.91 13.74 -62.99
N GLU A 245 14.03 13.53 -63.68
CA GLU A 245 15.26 12.97 -63.09
C GLU A 245 15.91 13.91 -62.07
N MET A 246 15.90 15.24 -62.30
CA MET A 246 16.46 16.21 -61.36
C MET A 246 15.62 16.31 -60.07
N ASP A 247 14.29 16.37 -60.19
CA ASP A 247 13.36 16.39 -59.06
C ASP A 247 13.47 15.08 -58.24
N ARG A 248 13.67 13.94 -58.92
CA ARG A 248 13.96 12.65 -58.29
C ARG A 248 15.29 12.64 -57.54
N ALA A 249 16.39 13.04 -58.19
CA ALA A 249 17.71 13.09 -57.57
C ALA A 249 17.75 14.06 -56.38
N GLN A 250 17.03 15.18 -56.46
CA GLN A 250 16.86 16.12 -55.36
C GLN A 250 16.11 15.47 -54.18
N ALA A 251 15.01 14.76 -54.44
CA ALA A 251 14.26 14.05 -53.40
C ALA A 251 15.08 12.92 -52.74
N GLU A 252 15.88 12.19 -53.51
CA GLU A 252 16.81 11.18 -52.98
C GLU A 252 17.92 11.83 -52.11
N LEU A 253 18.46 12.98 -52.52
CA LEU A 253 19.44 13.75 -51.75
C LEU A 253 18.85 14.31 -50.45
N ASP A 254 17.66 14.90 -50.49
CA ASP A 254 16.98 15.43 -49.31
C ASP A 254 16.60 14.31 -48.32
N ALA A 255 16.22 13.13 -48.82
CA ALA A 255 16.00 11.94 -47.99
C ALA A 255 17.30 11.46 -47.31
N LEU A 256 18.41 11.36 -48.07
CA LEU A 256 19.71 10.98 -47.52
C LEU A 256 20.20 11.97 -46.46
N LYS A 257 20.11 13.28 -46.73
CA LYS A 257 20.48 14.34 -45.78
C LYS A 257 19.68 14.25 -44.49
N LYS A 258 18.36 13.98 -44.58
CA LYS A 258 17.54 13.74 -43.39
C LYS A 258 18.01 12.52 -42.59
N THR A 259 18.38 11.42 -43.26
CA THR A 259 18.93 10.24 -42.56
C THR A 259 20.30 10.51 -41.93
N GLU A 260 21.13 11.38 -42.51
CA GLU A 260 22.40 11.83 -41.92
C GLU A 260 22.14 12.65 -40.65
N GLU A 261 21.21 13.62 -40.70
CA GLU A 261 20.83 14.44 -39.55
C GLU A 261 20.25 13.61 -38.40
N ASP A 262 19.39 12.63 -38.71
CA ASP A 262 18.81 11.73 -37.70
C ASP A 262 19.85 10.73 -37.15
N LEU A 263 20.79 10.24 -37.97
CA LEU A 263 21.91 9.42 -37.50
C LEU A 263 22.87 10.21 -36.60
N LYS A 264 23.17 11.46 -36.94
CA LYS A 264 24.01 12.36 -36.14
C LYS A 264 23.35 12.70 -34.80
N ARG A 265 22.03 12.92 -34.79
CA ARG A 265 21.23 13.09 -33.57
C ARG A 265 21.25 11.82 -32.70
N GLY A 266 21.15 10.65 -33.33
CA GLY A 266 21.27 9.35 -32.67
C GLY A 266 22.65 9.14 -32.05
N HIS A 267 23.73 9.50 -32.76
CA HIS A 267 25.10 9.41 -32.26
C HIS A 267 25.32 10.29 -31.03
N GLN A 268 24.91 11.57 -31.07
CA GLN A 268 24.98 12.45 -29.90
C GLN A 268 24.19 11.87 -28.71
N SER A 269 22.97 11.37 -28.95
CA SER A 269 22.17 10.77 -27.89
C SER A 269 22.77 9.48 -27.30
N LEU A 270 23.58 8.75 -28.06
CA LEU A 270 24.32 7.59 -27.57
C LEU A 270 25.55 8.02 -26.76
N GLU A 271 26.27 9.07 -27.19
CA GLU A 271 27.41 9.64 -26.46
C GLU A 271 26.97 10.25 -25.12
N ASP A 272 25.85 10.99 -25.10
CA ASP A 272 25.20 11.51 -23.90
C ASP A 272 24.73 10.38 -22.95
N MET A 273 24.36 9.21 -23.50
CA MET A 273 23.97 8.04 -22.72
C MET A 273 25.19 7.29 -22.15
N ILE A 274 26.26 7.14 -22.93
CA ILE A 274 27.53 6.53 -22.50
C ILE A 274 28.17 7.36 -21.38
N THR A 275 28.22 8.68 -21.53
CA THR A 275 28.76 9.58 -20.49
C THR A 275 27.93 9.53 -19.21
N ARG A 276 26.60 9.47 -19.30
CA ARG A 276 25.72 9.26 -18.14
C ARG A 276 25.96 7.91 -17.45
N ILE A 277 26.03 6.81 -18.21
CA ILE A 277 26.29 5.48 -17.65
C ILE A 277 27.67 5.44 -16.97
N GLY A 278 28.67 6.12 -17.54
CA GLY A 278 29.98 6.29 -16.91
C GLY A 278 29.90 7.02 -15.56
N GLN A 279 29.13 8.10 -15.46
CA GLN A 279 28.89 8.81 -14.21
C GLN A 279 28.16 7.93 -13.19
N GLU A 280 27.04 7.31 -13.59
CA GLU A 280 26.26 6.39 -12.75
C GLU A 280 27.12 5.24 -12.22
N MET A 281 28.02 4.67 -13.03
CA MET A 281 28.95 3.64 -12.60
C MET A 281 29.92 4.15 -11.52
N THR A 282 30.53 5.33 -11.71
CA THR A 282 31.42 5.91 -10.68
C THR A 282 30.71 6.25 -9.38
N ASP A 283 29.43 6.62 -9.43
CA ASP A 283 28.64 6.90 -8.23
C ASP A 283 28.18 5.61 -7.53
N VAL A 284 27.86 4.54 -8.29
CA VAL A 284 27.64 3.21 -7.73
C VAL A 284 28.90 2.69 -7.03
N ASP A 285 30.08 2.82 -7.64
CA ASP A 285 31.34 2.40 -7.02
C ASP A 285 31.63 3.16 -5.72
N ARG A 286 31.43 4.49 -5.70
CA ARG A 286 31.52 5.29 -4.45
C ARG A 286 30.54 4.82 -3.39
N ASN A 287 29.29 4.53 -3.77
CA ASN A 287 28.27 4.06 -2.85
C ASN A 287 28.61 2.67 -2.28
N ILE A 288 29.19 1.77 -3.08
CA ILE A 288 29.69 0.46 -2.63
C ILE A 288 30.81 0.63 -1.60
N GLU A 289 31.76 1.54 -1.85
CA GLU A 289 32.87 1.78 -0.91
C GLU A 289 32.39 2.42 0.40
N LEU A 290 31.48 3.41 0.33
CA LEU A 290 30.83 3.99 1.51
C LEU A 290 30.05 2.94 2.32
N LEU A 291 29.28 2.07 1.65
CA LEU A 291 28.53 1.01 2.31
C LEU A 291 29.45 -0.02 2.98
N LYS A 292 30.55 -0.42 2.34
CA LYS A 292 31.58 -1.28 2.96
C LYS A 292 32.19 -0.64 4.20
N GLN A 293 32.51 0.66 4.15
CA GLN A 293 33.00 1.38 5.32
C GLN A 293 31.98 1.35 6.47
N LYS A 294 30.68 1.57 6.17
CA LYS A 294 29.62 1.53 7.19
C LYS A 294 29.34 0.14 7.73
N ASP A 295 29.48 -0.90 6.91
CA ASP A 295 29.36 -2.29 7.34
C ASP A 295 30.48 -2.66 8.33
N GLU A 296 31.72 -2.26 8.05
CA GLU A 296 32.84 -2.46 8.98
C GLU A 296 32.71 -1.60 10.26
N GLU A 297 32.23 -0.35 10.16
CA GLU A 297 31.90 0.48 11.33
C GLU A 297 30.83 -0.17 12.22
N MET A 298 29.76 -0.72 11.62
CA MET A 298 28.72 -1.44 12.37
C MET A 298 29.23 -2.75 12.96
N LYS A 299 30.03 -3.52 12.22
CA LYS A 299 30.63 -4.76 12.71
C LYS A 299 31.57 -4.51 13.89
N ALA A 300 32.42 -3.49 13.81
CA ALA A 300 33.26 -3.08 14.93
C ALA A 300 32.47 -2.54 16.14
N ALA A 301 31.27 -1.97 15.92
CA ALA A 301 30.36 -1.60 17.00
C ALA A 301 29.70 -2.84 17.64
N LEU A 302 29.28 -3.82 16.83
CA LEU A 302 28.72 -5.09 17.29
C LEU A 302 29.76 -5.90 18.10
N GLU A 303 31.00 -6.01 17.62
CA GLU A 303 32.09 -6.66 18.37
C GLU A 303 32.37 -5.96 19.71
N LYS A 304 32.26 -4.62 19.77
CA LYS A 304 32.37 -3.88 21.05
C LYS A 304 31.20 -4.16 22.00
N MET A 305 29.98 -4.29 21.48
CA MET A 305 28.79 -4.60 22.28
C MET A 305 28.83 -6.06 22.77
N ASP A 306 29.27 -7.00 21.94
CA ASP A 306 29.41 -8.42 22.28
C ASP A 306 30.44 -8.60 23.43
N ASN A 307 31.60 -7.96 23.32
CA ASN A 307 32.62 -7.91 24.38
C ASN A 307 32.17 -7.16 25.66
N GLN A 308 31.07 -6.40 25.63
CA GLN A 308 30.45 -5.76 26.80
C GLN A 308 29.28 -6.58 27.38
N SER A 309 28.80 -7.59 26.66
CA SER A 309 27.64 -8.38 27.07
C SER A 309 27.91 -9.30 28.26
N GLU A 310 29.15 -9.81 28.41
CA GLU A 310 29.54 -10.65 29.57
C GLU A 310 29.56 -9.89 30.92
N SER A 311 29.53 -8.56 30.91
CA SER A 311 29.55 -7.72 32.12
C SER A 311 28.33 -6.80 32.27
N SER A 312 27.33 -6.91 31.41
CA SER A 312 26.16 -6.03 31.42
C SER A 312 25.13 -6.50 32.44
N ASP A 313 25.06 -5.78 33.57
CA ASP A 313 24.05 -6.01 34.61
C ASP A 313 22.64 -5.78 34.03
N ILE A 314 21.70 -6.66 34.35
CA ILE A 314 20.36 -6.69 33.73
C ILE A 314 19.61 -5.37 34.00
N ASP A 315 19.91 -4.74 35.13
CA ASP A 315 19.32 -3.47 35.59
C ASP A 315 19.74 -2.25 34.74
N ASP A 316 20.84 -2.31 33.97
CA ASP A 316 21.23 -1.24 33.04
C ASP A 316 20.63 -1.42 31.63
N VAL A 317 19.99 -2.57 31.34
CA VAL A 317 19.27 -2.79 30.07
C VAL A 317 17.90 -2.09 30.06
N ILE A 318 17.27 -1.90 31.23
CA ILE A 318 15.92 -1.33 31.37
C ILE A 318 15.94 -0.09 32.27
N VAL A 319 16.58 0.99 31.77
CA VAL A 319 16.65 2.27 32.49
C VAL A 319 15.52 3.23 32.05
N PRO A 320 14.79 3.87 32.98
CA PRO A 320 13.80 4.90 32.63
C PRO A 320 14.41 6.10 31.88
N THR A 321 13.67 6.66 30.93
CA THR A 321 14.14 7.70 29.97
C THR A 321 14.72 8.97 30.60
N ALA A 322 14.42 9.28 31.85
CA ALA A 322 14.98 10.43 32.56
C ALA A 322 15.54 10.03 33.95
N PRO A 323 16.63 10.68 34.42
CA PRO A 323 17.23 10.37 35.72
C PRO A 323 16.26 10.45 36.91
N LEU A 324 15.29 11.36 36.85
CA LEU A 324 14.25 11.50 37.88
C LEU A 324 13.32 10.28 37.95
N TYR A 325 13.00 9.66 36.81
CA TYR A 325 12.22 8.42 36.79
C TYR A 325 13.05 7.22 37.26
N ARG A 326 14.36 7.15 36.95
CA ARG A 326 15.28 6.16 37.54
C ARG A 326 15.32 6.29 39.07
N GLN A 327 15.37 7.52 39.59
CA GLN A 327 15.31 7.78 41.03
C GLN A 327 13.98 7.30 41.64
N ILE A 328 12.83 7.60 41.03
CA ILE A 328 11.52 7.16 41.53
C ILE A 328 11.42 5.62 41.53
N LEU A 329 11.90 4.95 40.47
CA LEU A 329 11.92 3.49 40.36
C LEU A 329 12.75 2.84 41.48
N ASN A 330 13.98 3.33 41.69
CA ASN A 330 14.86 2.81 42.74
C ASN A 330 14.27 3.04 44.14
N LEU A 331 13.71 4.21 44.41
CA LEU A 331 13.06 4.49 45.70
C LEU A 331 11.87 3.58 45.96
N TYR A 332 11.08 3.25 44.93
CA TYR A 332 9.97 2.30 45.03
C TYR A 332 10.47 0.87 45.26
N ALA A 333 11.48 0.42 44.52
CA ALA A 333 12.08 -0.90 44.69
C ALA A 333 12.67 -1.10 46.10
N GLU A 334 13.43 -0.12 46.61
CA GLU A 334 13.96 -0.15 47.98
C GLU A 334 12.85 -0.15 49.05
N GLU A 335 11.72 0.48 48.80
CA GLU A 335 10.60 0.55 49.75
C GLU A 335 9.88 -0.80 49.88
N ASN A 336 9.57 -1.45 48.75
CA ASN A 336 9.00 -2.81 48.74
C ASN A 336 9.97 -3.83 49.37
N ALA A 337 11.27 -3.74 49.07
CA ALA A 337 12.28 -4.61 49.66
C ALA A 337 12.36 -4.48 51.19
N ILE A 338 12.06 -3.29 51.75
CA ILE A 338 11.95 -3.11 53.21
C ILE A 338 10.67 -3.76 53.76
N GLU A 339 9.54 -3.68 53.07
CA GLU A 339 8.31 -4.37 53.50
C GLU A 339 8.50 -5.88 53.57
N ASP A 340 9.10 -6.49 52.53
CA ASP A 340 9.49 -7.91 52.52
C ASP A 340 10.46 -8.24 53.66
N THR A 341 11.48 -7.40 53.87
CA THR A 341 12.45 -7.59 54.96
C THR A 341 11.78 -7.56 56.34
N ILE A 342 10.85 -6.63 56.57
CA ILE A 342 10.06 -6.56 57.82
C ILE A 342 9.17 -7.80 57.97
N PHE A 343 8.55 -8.28 56.89
CA PHE A 343 7.74 -9.49 56.89
C PHE A 343 8.56 -10.73 57.32
N TYR A 344 9.72 -10.96 56.69
CA TYR A 344 10.57 -12.12 57.00
C TYR A 344 11.22 -12.02 58.39
N ILE A 345 11.58 -10.82 58.87
CA ILE A 345 12.04 -10.63 60.26
C ILE A 345 10.88 -10.92 61.25
N GLY A 346 9.64 -10.53 60.93
CA GLY A 346 8.47 -10.93 61.71
C GLY A 346 8.21 -12.44 61.71
N GLU A 347 8.50 -13.13 60.61
CA GLU A 347 8.42 -14.58 60.56
C GLU A 347 9.55 -15.28 61.33
N ALA A 348 10.78 -14.76 61.28
CA ALA A 348 11.91 -15.25 62.06
C ALA A 348 11.64 -15.18 63.58
N LEU A 349 10.97 -14.11 64.04
CA LEU A 349 10.52 -14.00 65.44
C LEU A 349 9.47 -15.07 65.78
N ARG A 350 8.46 -15.29 64.92
CA ARG A 350 7.45 -16.35 65.12
C ARG A 350 8.05 -17.75 65.16
N ARG A 351 9.14 -17.99 64.42
CA ARG A 351 9.88 -19.26 64.39
C ARG A 351 10.92 -19.39 65.52
N GLY A 352 11.08 -18.39 66.38
CA GLY A 352 12.05 -18.39 67.49
C GLY A 352 13.52 -18.31 67.05
N VAL A 353 13.79 -17.83 65.83
CA VAL A 353 15.16 -17.71 65.28
C VAL A 353 15.86 -16.43 65.76
N ILE A 354 15.09 -15.42 66.15
CA ILE A 354 15.58 -14.14 66.67
C ILE A 354 14.83 -13.75 67.95
N ASP A 355 15.51 -13.04 68.85
CA ASP A 355 14.91 -12.49 70.05
C ASP A 355 14.07 -11.23 69.78
N LEU A 356 13.10 -10.95 70.65
CA LEU A 356 12.23 -9.79 70.57
C LEU A 356 13.01 -8.46 70.53
N GLU A 357 14.11 -8.35 71.29
CA GLU A 357 14.95 -7.15 71.28
C GLU A 357 15.63 -6.93 69.91
N VAL A 358 16.12 -8.00 69.30
CA VAL A 358 16.73 -7.98 67.97
C VAL A 358 15.70 -7.60 66.91
N PHE A 359 14.48 -8.16 66.98
CA PHE A 359 13.36 -7.80 66.12
C PHE A 359 13.01 -6.31 66.24
N LEU A 360 12.76 -5.81 67.45
CA LEU A 360 12.36 -4.40 67.67
C LEU A 360 13.44 -3.42 67.21
N LYS A 361 14.73 -3.75 67.39
CA LYS A 361 15.84 -2.94 66.90
C LYS A 361 15.86 -2.85 65.37
N HIS A 362 15.74 -3.96 64.66
CA HIS A 362 15.78 -3.98 63.19
C HIS A 362 14.53 -3.35 62.58
N VAL A 363 13.33 -3.66 63.07
CA VAL A 363 12.08 -3.04 62.60
C VAL A 363 12.15 -1.52 62.78
N ARG A 364 12.62 -1.01 63.93
CA ARG A 364 12.76 0.43 64.16
C ARG A 364 13.73 1.12 63.18
N VAL A 365 14.80 0.45 62.77
CA VAL A 365 15.75 0.97 61.77
C VAL A 365 15.12 0.94 60.37
N LEU A 366 14.49 -0.17 60.01
CA LEU A 366 13.83 -0.37 58.71
C LEU A 366 12.66 0.60 58.50
N SER A 367 11.75 0.76 59.47
CA SER A 367 10.65 1.73 59.39
C SER A 367 11.14 3.19 59.30
N ARG A 368 12.31 3.52 59.88
CA ARG A 368 12.94 4.83 59.69
C ARG A 368 13.44 5.03 58.27
N LYS A 369 14.09 4.01 57.67
CA LYS A 369 14.51 4.06 56.26
C LYS A 369 13.29 4.12 55.33
N GLN A 370 12.25 3.32 55.59
CA GLN A 370 10.98 3.32 54.87
C GLN A 370 10.34 4.71 54.86
N PHE A 371 10.25 5.38 56.01
CA PHE A 371 9.74 6.75 56.12
C PHE A 371 10.55 7.74 55.26
N GLN A 372 11.88 7.66 55.30
CA GLN A 372 12.76 8.51 54.48
C GLN A 372 12.57 8.26 52.97
N LEU A 373 12.46 7.00 52.54
CA LEU A 373 12.19 6.63 51.15
C LEU A 373 10.81 7.13 50.69
N ARG A 374 9.74 6.92 51.46
CA ARG A 374 8.39 7.43 51.16
C ARG A 374 8.36 8.96 51.03
N ALA A 375 8.99 9.68 51.97
CA ALA A 375 9.09 11.14 51.91
C ALA A 375 9.88 11.65 50.70
N LEU A 376 11.00 10.98 50.36
CA LEU A 376 11.80 11.34 49.19
C LEU A 376 11.08 11.01 47.87
N MET A 377 10.36 9.88 47.81
CA MET A 377 9.55 9.48 46.67
C MET A 377 8.38 10.44 46.42
N GLN A 378 7.68 10.89 47.48
CA GLN A 378 6.64 11.93 47.35
C GLN A 378 7.22 13.22 46.78
N LYS A 379 8.39 13.66 47.26
CA LYS A 379 9.10 14.83 46.73
C LYS A 379 9.48 14.66 45.26
N ALA A 380 10.05 13.50 44.89
CA ALA A 380 10.45 13.20 43.52
C ALA A 380 9.25 13.13 42.55
N ARG A 381 8.15 12.48 42.95
CA ARG A 381 6.91 12.42 42.16
C ARG A 381 6.29 13.80 41.94
N LYS A 382 6.28 14.65 42.97
CA LYS A 382 5.84 16.06 42.86
C LYS A 382 6.71 16.86 41.87
N THR A 383 8.03 16.69 41.92
CA THR A 383 8.95 17.30 40.94
C THR A 383 8.76 16.75 39.53
N ALA A 384 8.34 15.48 39.38
CA ALA A 384 8.04 14.85 38.10
C ALA A 384 6.63 15.17 37.54
N GLY A 385 5.79 15.93 38.26
CA GLY A 385 4.41 16.21 37.85
C GLY A 385 3.45 15.01 37.98
N LEU A 386 3.84 13.97 38.71
CA LEU A 386 3.02 12.79 38.99
C LEU A 386 2.12 13.03 40.21
N SER A 387 1.00 12.31 40.31
CA SER A 387 0.04 12.49 41.41
C SER A 387 0.67 12.23 42.79
N GLU A 388 0.28 13.04 43.78
CA GLU A 388 0.75 12.93 45.18
C GLU A 388 0.22 11.69 45.91
N THR A 389 -0.72 10.96 45.32
CA THR A 389 -1.25 9.70 45.85
C THR A 389 -0.25 8.56 45.73
N TYR A 390 0.38 8.24 46.87
CA TYR A 390 0.99 6.95 47.17
C TYR A 390 0.11 6.24 48.20
#